data_AF-A0A9X1RRS2-F1
#
_entry.id   AF-A0A9X1RRS2-F1
#
_cell.length_a   1.000
_cell.length_b   1.000
_cell.length_c   1.000
_cell.angle_alpha   90.00
_cell.angle_beta   90.00
_cell.angle_gamma   90.00
#
_symmetry.space_group_name_H-M   'P 1'
#
loop_
_entity.id
_entity.type
_entity.pdbx_description
1 polymer ?
#
loop_
_entity_poly.entity_id
_entity_poly.type
_entity_poly.pdbx_seq_one_letter_code
_entity_poly.pdbx_strand_id
1 'polypeptide(L)'
;MSYRLRKRIDSMFARDRLMAGIALLALWVALGFVYFAVSLSAVDPAVRIALTVGATGVVVFNTASVTAMVRHYKEDKDHIYGLDIHHLDENRLRKAALRDSEKEEVLA
;
A
#
# COMPACT_ATOMS: atom_id res chain seq x y z
N MET A 1 -22.71 0.39 -11.86
CA MET A 1 -21.25 0.57 -11.97
C MET A 1 -20.76 0.09 -13.34
N SER A 2 -20.02 0.91 -14.09
CA SER A 2 -19.55 0.57 -15.44
C SER A 2 -18.38 -0.42 -15.40
N TYR A 3 -18.30 -1.37 -16.34
CA TYR A 3 -17.22 -2.38 -16.39
C TYR A 3 -15.81 -1.75 -16.37
N ARG A 4 -15.63 -0.64 -17.09
CA ARG A 4 -14.35 0.12 -17.13
C ARG A 4 -13.95 0.69 -15.77
N LEU A 5 -14.92 1.15 -14.98
CA LEU A 5 -14.69 1.75 -13.66
C LEU A 5 -14.22 0.68 -12.65
N ARG A 6 -14.88 -0.49 -12.62
CA ARG A 6 -14.43 -1.63 -11.82
C ARG A 6 -13.01 -2.06 -12.16
N LYS A 7 -12.69 -2.17 -13.45
CA LYS A 7 -11.32 -2.53 -13.91
C LYS A 7 -10.26 -1.53 -13.43
N ARG A 8 -10.57 -0.22 -13.40
CA ARG A 8 -9.67 0.81 -12.88
C ARG A 8 -9.49 0.68 -11.36
N ILE A 9 -10.59 0.52 -10.61
CA ILE A 9 -10.56 0.30 -9.15
C ILE A 9 -9.70 -0.91 -8.80
N ASP A 10 -9.92 -2.05 -9.46
CA ASP A 10 -9.16 -3.27 -9.20
C ASP A 10 -7.67 -3.11 -9.53
N SER A 11 -7.33 -2.39 -10.60
CA SER A 11 -5.94 -2.08 -10.94
C SER A 11 -5.26 -1.19 -9.90
N MET A 12 -5.98 -0.23 -9.32
CA MET A 12 -5.44 0.66 -8.29
C MET A 12 -5.21 -0.10 -6.99
N PHE A 13 -6.22 -0.84 -6.54
CA PHE A 13 -6.13 -1.72 -5.37
C PHE A 13 -5.02 -2.78 -5.50
N ALA A 14 -4.82 -3.35 -6.69
CA ALA A 14 -3.76 -4.33 -6.92
C ALA A 14 -2.35 -3.74 -6.74
N ARG A 15 -2.14 -2.47 -7.11
CA ARG A 15 -0.86 -1.77 -6.92
C ARG A 15 -0.62 -1.44 -5.45
N ASP A 16 -1.64 -0.97 -4.74
CA ASP A 16 -1.53 -0.69 -3.30
C ASP A 16 -1.23 -1.95 -2.50
N ARG A 17 -1.90 -3.07 -2.84
CA ARG A 17 -1.61 -4.37 -2.26
C ARG A 17 -0.17 -4.83 -2.54
N LEU A 18 0.34 -4.59 -3.75
CA LEU A 18 1.72 -4.90 -4.10
C LEU A 18 2.71 -4.06 -3.25
N MET A 19 2.47 -2.75 -3.13
CA MET A 19 3.31 -1.86 -2.32
C MET A 19 3.31 -2.25 -0.84
N ALA A 20 2.14 -2.59 -0.29
CA ALA A 20 2.03 -3.12 1.07
C ALA A 20 2.84 -4.41 1.25
N GLY A 21 2.80 -5.32 0.26
CA GLY A 21 3.60 -6.54 0.25
C GLY A 21 5.12 -6.27 0.19
N ILE A 22 5.54 -5.31 -0.65
CA ILE A 22 6.95 -4.91 -0.75
C ILE A 22 7.44 -4.29 0.57
N ALA A 23 6.66 -3.40 1.18
CA ALA A 23 6.99 -2.80 2.46
C ALA A 23 7.13 -3.86 3.58
N LEU A 24 6.21 -4.83 3.62
CA LEU A 24 6.27 -5.94 4.56
C LEU A 24 7.52 -6.81 4.34
N LEU A 25 7.86 -7.11 3.09
CA LEU A 25 9.08 -7.85 2.74
C LEU A 25 10.33 -7.09 3.18
N ALA A 26 10.40 -5.79 2.91
CA ALA A 26 11.52 -4.95 3.33
C ALA A 26 11.70 -4.95 4.86
N LEU A 27 10.58 -4.90 5.60
CA LEU A 27 10.58 -5.02 7.06
C LEU A 27 11.11 -6.39 7.52
N TRP A 28 10.70 -7.48 6.88
CA TRP A 28 11.22 -8.82 7.19
C TRP A 28 12.72 -8.93 6.95
N VAL A 29 13.22 -8.38 5.84
CA VAL A 29 14.65 -8.37 5.52
C VAL A 29 15.43 -7.56 6.56
N ALA A 30 14.96 -6.37 6.92
CA ALA A 30 15.61 -5.53 7.92
C ALA A 30 15.62 -6.21 9.30
N LEU A 31 14.50 -6.78 9.73
CA LEU A 31 14.40 -7.46 11.02
C LEU A 31 15.26 -8.72 11.05
N GLY A 32 15.28 -9.49 9.96
CA GLY A 32 16.14 -10.66 9.82
C GLY A 32 17.61 -10.30 9.93
N PHE A 33 18.04 -9.25 9.23
CA PHE A 33 19.41 -8.73 9.33
C PHE A 33 19.77 -8.36 10.77
N VAL A 34 18.93 -7.58 11.46
CA VAL A 34 19.17 -7.19 12.85
C VAL A 34 19.21 -8.41 13.77
N TYR A 35 18.29 -9.36 13.60
CA TYR A 35 18.26 -10.59 14.40
C TYR A 35 19.57 -11.37 14.26
N PHE A 36 20.05 -11.60 13.03
CA PHE A 36 21.30 -12.31 12.81
C PHE A 36 22.48 -11.54 13.41
N ALA A 37 22.61 -10.25 13.12
CA ALA A 37 23.68 -9.41 13.64
C ALA A 37 23.78 -9.45 15.17
N VAL A 38 22.64 -9.36 15.86
CA VAL A 38 22.58 -9.39 17.34
C VAL A 38 22.79 -10.81 17.88
N SER A 39 22.20 -11.83 17.26
CA SER A 39 22.30 -13.22 17.73
C SER A 39 23.73 -13.76 17.70
N LEU A 40 24.55 -13.30 16.76
CA LEU A 40 25.98 -13.60 16.65
C LEU A 40 26.77 -13.06 17.84
N SER A 41 26.39 -11.89 18.37
CA SER A 41 27.04 -11.27 19.53
C SER A 41 26.48 -11.73 20.87
N ALA A 42 25.26 -12.24 20.91
CA ALA A 42 24.64 -12.73 22.15
C ALA A 42 25.22 -14.09 22.56
N VAL A 43 25.91 -14.14 23.70
CA VAL A 43 26.50 -15.38 24.26
C VAL A 43 25.50 -16.13 25.16
N ASP A 44 24.65 -15.40 25.88
CA ASP A 44 23.68 -15.97 26.82
C ASP A 44 22.48 -16.64 26.08
N PRO A 45 22.23 -17.94 26.34
CA PRO A 45 21.07 -18.64 25.80
C PRO A 45 19.72 -18.01 26.15
N ALA A 46 19.55 -17.44 27.34
CA ALA A 46 18.30 -16.82 27.75
C ALA A 46 17.99 -15.57 26.92
N VAL A 47 19.02 -14.76 26.65
CA VAL A 47 18.92 -13.59 25.77
C VAL A 47 18.55 -13.99 24.35
N ARG A 48 19.14 -15.09 23.83
CA ARG A 48 18.79 -15.61 22.50
C ARG A 48 17.34 -16.03 22.42
N ILE A 49 16.81 -16.75 23.41
CA ILE A 49 15.41 -17.15 23.45
C ILE A 49 14.49 -15.92 23.44
N ALA A 50 14.76 -14.94 24.31
CA ALA A 50 13.98 -13.71 24.36
C ALA A 50 14.01 -12.95 23.02
N LEU A 51 15.19 -12.85 22.40
CA LEU A 51 15.38 -12.24 21.09
C LEU A 51 14.55 -12.97 20.01
N THR A 52 14.60 -14.31 19.98
CA THR A 52 13.84 -15.11 19.00
C THR A 52 12.35 -14.92 19.19
N VAL A 53 11.84 -15.04 20.43
CA VAL A 53 10.40 -14.88 20.72
C VAL A 53 9.93 -13.48 20.34
N GLY A 54 10.70 -12.44 20.70
CA GLY A 54 10.40 -11.06 20.33
C GLY A 54 10.39 -10.84 18.82
N ALA A 55 11.42 -11.29 18.11
CA ALA A 55 11.51 -11.16 16.66
C ALA A 55 10.36 -11.90 15.95
N THR A 56 10.07 -13.14 16.37
CA THR A 56 8.94 -13.91 15.83
C THR A 56 7.61 -13.20 16.10
N GLY A 57 7.41 -12.66 17.30
CA GLY A 57 6.22 -11.88 17.63
C GLY A 57 6.03 -10.68 16.69
N VAL A 58 7.09 -9.91 16.46
CA VAL A 58 7.06 -8.76 15.53
C VAL A 58 6.69 -9.21 14.12
N VAL A 59 7.30 -10.27 13.60
CA VAL A 59 6.98 -10.82 12.26
C VAL A 59 5.50 -11.21 12.19
N VAL A 60 5.03 -12.03 13.12
CA VAL A 60 3.66 -12.57 13.11
C VAL A 60 2.63 -11.45 13.20
N PHE A 61 2.75 -10.56 14.20
CA PHE A 61 1.76 -9.51 14.41
C PHE A 61 1.76 -8.48 13.28
N ASN A 62 2.93 -8.12 12.75
CA ASN A 62 3.01 -7.15 11.65
C ASN A 62 2.39 -7.74 10.37
N THR A 63 2.69 -8.99 10.03
CA THR A 63 2.10 -9.69 8.89
C THR A 63 0.59 -9.87 9.04
N ALA A 64 0.12 -10.23 10.24
CA ALA A 64 -1.31 -10.35 10.52
C ALA A 64 -2.03 -9.00 10.35
N SER A 65 -1.44 -7.92 10.87
CA SER A 65 -2.01 -6.57 10.79
C SER A 65 -2.10 -6.07 9.34
N VAL A 66 -1.02 -6.23 8.55
CA VAL A 66 -1.02 -5.85 7.12
C VAL A 66 -2.02 -6.70 6.34
N THR A 67 -2.10 -8.00 6.62
CA THR A 67 -3.08 -8.90 5.97
C THR A 67 -4.51 -8.49 6.31
N ALA A 68 -4.79 -8.16 7.57
CA ALA A 68 -6.09 -7.68 8.00
C ALA A 68 -6.46 -6.34 7.33
N MET A 69 -5.52 -5.40 7.27
CA MET A 69 -5.69 -4.12 6.57
C MET A 69 -6.04 -4.33 5.09
N VAL A 70 -5.26 -5.16 4.38
CA VAL A 70 -5.50 -5.45 2.95
C VAL A 70 -6.84 -6.16 2.74
N ARG A 71 -7.22 -7.09 3.63
CA ARG A 71 -8.50 -7.81 3.54
C ARG A 71 -9.67 -6.85 3.72
N HIS A 72 -9.62 -6.01 4.73
CA HIS A 72 -10.65 -5.01 5.00
C HIS A 72 -10.76 -3.99 3.87
N TYR A 73 -9.63 -3.50 3.35
CA TYR A 73 -9.64 -2.57 2.21
C TYR A 73 -10.21 -3.18 0.92
N LYS A 74 -10.17 -4.50 0.75
CA LYS A 74 -10.84 -5.16 -0.37
C LYS A 74 -12.36 -4.99 -0.30
N GLU A 75 -12.93 -4.94 0.90
CA GLU A 75 -14.37 -4.79 1.13
C GLU A 75 -14.82 -3.34 0.86
N ASP A 76 -13.98 -2.36 1.23
CA ASP A 76 -14.29 -0.94 1.10
C ASP A 76 -13.77 -0.28 -0.19
N LYS A 77 -13.01 -1.01 -1.03
CA LYS A 77 -12.35 -0.48 -2.24
C LYS A 77 -13.31 0.21 -3.20
N ASP A 78 -14.54 -0.30 -3.34
CA ASP A 78 -15.49 0.21 -4.32
C ASP A 78 -16.02 1.60 -3.93
N HIS A 79 -16.07 1.91 -2.62
CA HIS A 79 -16.42 3.23 -2.11
C HIS A 79 -15.24 4.20 -2.19
N ILE A 80 -14.08 3.80 -1.65
CA ILE A 80 -12.88 4.64 -1.56
C ILE A 80 -12.39 5.05 -2.96
N TYR A 81 -12.14 4.08 -3.84
CA TYR A 81 -11.61 4.36 -5.17
C TYR A 81 -12.69 4.82 -6.15
N GLY A 82 -13.97 4.50 -5.89
CA GLY A 82 -15.08 5.01 -6.70
C GLY A 82 -15.19 6.53 -6.60
N LEU A 83 -15.11 7.07 -5.38
CA LEU A 83 -15.12 8.51 -5.13
C LEU A 83 -13.85 9.20 -5.66
N ASP A 84 -12.69 8.58 -5.49
CA ASP A 84 -11.42 9.13 -5.96
C ASP A 84 -11.37 9.25 -7.50
N ILE A 85 -11.85 8.22 -8.21
CA ILE A 85 -11.96 8.25 -9.68
C ILE A 85 -12.94 9.32 -10.15
N HIS A 86 -14.05 9.54 -9.43
CA HIS A 86 -15.00 10.61 -9.76
C HIS A 86 -14.32 11.98 -9.73
N HIS A 87 -13.63 12.33 -8.65
CA HIS A 87 -12.91 13.61 -8.54
C HIS A 87 -11.77 13.74 -9.55
N LEU A 88 -11.06 12.65 -9.86
CA LEU A 88 -10.02 12.65 -10.89
C LEU A 88 -10.62 12.94 -12.28
N ASP A 89 -11.77 12.34 -12.60
CA ASP A 89 -12.44 12.55 -13.86
C ASP A 89 -13.00 13.99 -13.95
N GLU A 90 -13.56 14.55 -12.87
CA GLU A 90 -13.98 15.97 -12.79
C GLU A 90 -12.81 16.94 -13.00
N ASN A 91 -11.67 16.71 -12.33
CA ASN A 91 -10.47 17.52 -12.51
C ASN A 91 -9.95 17.45 -13.94
N ARG A 92 -10.07 16.28 -14.60
CA ARG A 92 -9.66 16.11 -15.99
C ARG A 92 -10.56 16.88 -16.94
N LEU A 93 -11.87 16.90 -16.69
CA LEU A 93 -12.85 17.67 -17.46
C LEU A 93 -12.60 19.18 -17.29
N ARG A 94 -12.38 19.66 -16.06
CA ARG A 94 -12.04 21.07 -15.80
C ARG A 94 -10.77 21.51 -16.54
N LYS A 95 -9.71 20.70 -16.49
CA LYS A 95 -8.47 20.98 -17.24
C LYS A 95 -8.68 20.99 -18.75
N ALA A 96 -9.53 20.12 -19.29
CA ALA A 96 -9.84 20.12 -20.72
C ALA A 96 -10.57 21.41 -21.11
N ALA A 97 -11.58 21.83 -20.34
CA ALA A 97 -12.34 23.06 -20.59
C ALA A 97 -11.44 24.30 -20.56
N LEU A 98 -10.56 24.43 -19.57
CA LEU A 98 -9.59 25.55 -19.51
C LEU A 98 -8.67 25.60 -20.73
N ARG A 99 -8.21 24.42 -21.17
CA ARG A 99 -7.29 24.32 -22.31
C ARG A 99 -7.99 24.61 -23.64
N ASP A 100 -9.31 24.40 -23.71
CA ASP A 100 -10.11 24.73 -24.88
C ASP A 100 -10.43 26.24 -24.90
N SER A 101 -10.70 26.87 -23.74
CA SER A 101 -10.85 28.34 -23.66
C SER A 101 -9.56 29.09 -24.00
N GLU A 102 -8.40 28.58 -23.56
CA GLU A 102 -7.09 29.15 -23.93
C GLU A 102 -6.86 29.11 -25.46
N LYS A 103 -7.32 28.05 -26.13
CA LYS A 103 -7.20 27.94 -27.59
C LYS A 103 -8.12 28.90 -28.32
N GLU A 104 -9.35 29.08 -27.84
CA GLU A 104 -10.30 30.05 -28.42
C GLU A 104 -9.77 31.49 -28.28
N GLU A 105 -9.20 31.85 -27.13
CA GLU A 105 -8.60 33.18 -26.90
C GLU A 105 -7.37 33.43 -27.78
N VAL A 106 -6.55 32.42 -28.06
CA VAL A 106 -5.39 32.53 -28.98
C VAL A 106 -5.81 32.62 -30.46
N LEU A 107 -6.98 32.11 -30.81
CA LEU A 107 -7.50 32.09 -32.19
C LEU A 107 -8.42 33.28 -32.52
N ALA A 108 -8.83 34.07 -31.51
CA ALA A 108 -9.62 35.28 -31.64
C ALA A 108 -8.74 36.52 -31.86
#